data_AF-A0A3D1IYQ9-F1
#
_entry.id   AF-A0A3D1IYQ9-F1
#
_cell.length_a   1.000
_cell.length_b   1.000
_cell.length_c   1.000
_cell.angle_alpha   90.00
_cell.angle_beta   90.00
_cell.angle_gamma   90.00
#
_symmetry.space_group_name_H-M   'P 1'
#
loop_
_entity.id
_entity.type
_entity.pdbx_description
1 polymer ?
#
loop_
_entity_poly.entity_id
_entity_poly.type
_entity_poly.pdbx_seq_one_letter_code
_entity_poly.pdbx_strand_id
1 'polypeptide(L)'
;PMKPDSHVAASKTLPLGTKAKVISLKTGKSDVVDVEDRGPYVDGRIIDVSPKTAEKLDLKKPGVVPVEVKPLIVPQQHGDAKPDTATPATPH
;
A
#
# COMPACT_ATOMS: atom_id res chain seq x y z
N PRO A 1 6.11 -8.85 12.69
CA PRO A 1 5.22 -9.89 12.09
C PRO A 1 3.76 -9.43 12.04
N MET A 2 3.19 -9.39 10.83
CA MET A 2 1.79 -9.02 10.60
C MET A 2 0.83 -10.06 11.19
N LYS A 3 -0.25 -9.63 11.85
CA LYS A 3 -1.21 -10.56 12.49
C LYS A 3 -2.23 -11.10 11.46
N PRO A 4 -2.45 -12.42 11.39
CA PRO A 4 -3.28 -13.03 10.34
C PRO A 4 -4.76 -12.63 10.40
N ASP A 5 -5.27 -12.32 11.61
CA ASP A 5 -6.68 -11.93 11.84
C ASP A 5 -6.97 -10.43 11.72
N SER A 6 -5.95 -9.62 11.39
CA SER A 6 -6.08 -8.16 11.37
C SER A 6 -6.24 -7.60 9.95
N HIS A 7 -6.94 -6.47 9.83
CA HIS A 7 -7.16 -5.73 8.58
C HIS A 7 -5.95 -4.86 8.25
N VAL A 8 -4.79 -5.49 8.11
CA VAL A 8 -3.50 -4.80 8.00
C VAL A 8 -2.84 -5.08 6.68
N ALA A 9 -2.06 -4.10 6.21
CA ALA A 9 -1.30 -4.17 4.98
C ALA A 9 0.14 -3.65 5.15
N ALA A 10 1.01 -4.11 4.26
CA ALA A 10 2.37 -3.62 4.12
C ALA A 10 2.47 -2.86 2.79
N SER A 11 3.05 -1.67 2.81
CA SER A 11 3.28 -0.90 1.58
C SER A 11 4.70 -0.30 1.52
N LYS A 12 5.28 -0.32 0.33
CA LYS A 12 6.55 0.34 0.04
C LYS A 12 6.36 1.86 -0.04
N THR A 13 5.26 2.29 -0.64
CA THR A 13 5.05 3.68 -1.06
C THR A 13 4.11 4.44 -0.14
N LEU A 14 3.11 3.77 0.46
CA LEU A 14 2.20 4.45 1.37
C LEU A 14 2.87 4.72 2.72
N PRO A 15 2.64 5.89 3.33
CA PRO A 15 3.04 6.15 4.70
C PRO A 15 2.45 5.14 5.69
N LEU A 16 3.21 4.79 6.73
CA LEU A 16 2.68 4.03 7.86
C LEU A 16 1.55 4.83 8.54
N GLY A 17 0.49 4.14 8.96
CA GLY A 17 -0.75 4.72 9.44
C GLY A 17 -1.74 5.12 8.33
N THR A 18 -1.42 4.88 7.05
CA THR A 18 -2.37 5.09 5.95
C THR A 18 -3.51 4.10 6.05
N LYS A 19 -4.75 4.59 5.99
CA LYS A 19 -5.94 3.75 5.74
C LYS A 19 -6.20 3.72 4.24
N ALA A 20 -6.21 2.55 3.64
CA ALA A 20 -6.38 2.37 2.19
C ALA A 20 -7.53 1.40 1.87
N LYS A 21 -8.25 1.68 0.78
CA LYS A 21 -9.19 0.74 0.17
C LYS A 21 -8.44 -0.06 -0.89
N VAL A 22 -8.42 -1.37 -0.73
CA VAL A 22 -7.86 -2.30 -1.72
C VAL A 22 -9.02 -2.91 -2.49
N ILE A 23 -8.92 -2.89 -3.82
CA ILE A 23 -9.94 -3.42 -4.73
C ILE A 23 -9.28 -4.49 -5.57
N SER A 24 -9.82 -5.71 -5.53
CA SER A 24 -9.44 -6.78 -6.45
C SER A 24 -9.99 -6.48 -7.84
N LEU A 25 -9.13 -6.28 -8.82
CA LEU A 25 -9.55 -6.06 -10.21
C LEU A 25 -10.07 -7.34 -10.88
N LYS A 26 -9.84 -8.50 -10.26
CA LYS A 26 -10.37 -9.80 -10.74
C LYS A 26 -11.82 -10.03 -10.32
N THR A 27 -12.18 -9.62 -9.10
CA THR A 27 -13.48 -9.97 -8.49
C THR A 27 -14.37 -8.76 -8.25
N GLY A 28 -13.83 -7.55 -8.38
CA GLY A 28 -14.51 -6.29 -8.04
C GLY A 28 -14.72 -6.08 -6.54
N LYS A 29 -14.32 -7.05 -5.70
CA LYS A 29 -14.44 -6.96 -4.24
C LYS A 29 -13.41 -5.99 -3.67
N SER A 30 -13.78 -5.36 -2.56
CA SER A 30 -12.91 -4.41 -1.89
C SER A 30 -12.95 -4.56 -0.38
N ASP A 31 -11.84 -4.25 0.27
CA ASP A 31 -11.72 -4.22 1.72
C ASP A 31 -10.84 -3.03 2.13
N VAL A 32 -11.03 -2.54 3.35
CA VAL A 32 -10.23 -1.44 3.91
C VAL A 32 -9.17 -2.02 4.83
N VAL A 33 -7.95 -1.52 4.69
CA VAL A 33 -6.78 -1.94 5.45
C VAL A 33 -6.05 -0.76 6.07
N ASP A 34 -5.36 -1.03 7.17
CA ASP A 34 -4.42 -0.13 7.82
C ASP A 34 -2.98 -0.52 7.44
N VAL A 35 -2.22 0.43 6.92
CA VAL A 35 -0.81 0.23 6.56
C VAL A 35 0.03 0.35 7.82
N GLU A 36 0.45 -0.78 8.38
CA GLU A 36 1.23 -0.83 9.63
C GLU A 36 2.68 -1.28 9.41
N ASP A 37 3.01 -1.78 8.22
CA ASP A 37 4.34 -2.32 7.92
C ASP A 37 4.89 -1.85 6.56
N ARG A 38 6.20 -1.96 6.38
CA ARG A 38 6.92 -1.63 5.15
C ARG A 38 7.19 -2.89 4.32
N GLY A 39 6.97 -2.79 3.02
CA GLY A 39 7.16 -3.90 2.08
C GLY A 39 6.01 -3.95 1.06
N PRO A 40 5.94 -4.97 0.20
CA PRO A 40 6.90 -6.06 0.00
C PRO A 40 8.14 -5.60 -0.76
N TYR A 41 9.35 -6.02 -0.36
CA TYR A 41 10.62 -5.63 -0.98
C TYR A 41 10.86 -6.17 -2.40
N VAL A 42 9.94 -6.96 -2.92
CA VAL A 42 9.97 -7.50 -4.29
C VAL A 42 9.45 -6.48 -5.30
N ASP A 43 10.09 -6.36 -6.46
CA ASP A 43 9.62 -5.51 -7.55
C ASP A 43 8.30 -6.02 -8.15
N GLY A 44 7.47 -5.08 -8.63
CA GLY A 44 6.16 -5.39 -9.21
C GLY A 44 5.03 -5.69 -8.21
N ARG A 45 5.28 -5.59 -6.90
CA ARG A 45 4.24 -5.68 -5.86
C ARG A 45 4.11 -4.37 -5.10
N ILE A 46 2.89 -3.82 -5.08
CA ILE A 46 2.60 -2.50 -4.49
C ILE A 46 2.07 -2.57 -3.06
N ILE A 47 1.46 -3.70 -2.68
CA ILE A 47 0.87 -3.92 -1.37
C ILE A 47 0.87 -5.41 -1.03
N ASP A 48 1.08 -5.74 0.23
CA ASP A 48 0.86 -7.07 0.80
C ASP A 48 -0.26 -6.96 1.85
N VAL A 49 -1.18 -7.91 1.87
CA VAL A 49 -2.37 -7.89 2.73
C VAL A 49 -2.44 -9.16 3.56
N SER A 50 -3.02 -9.07 4.75
CA SER A 50 -3.21 -10.25 5.59
C SER A 50 -4.06 -11.33 4.90
N PRO A 51 -3.92 -12.61 5.29
CA PRO A 51 -4.75 -13.70 4.77
C PRO A 51 -6.25 -13.42 4.85
N LYS A 52 -6.70 -12.84 5.97
CA LYS A 52 -8.11 -12.48 6.18
C LYS A 52 -8.60 -11.43 5.18
N THR A 53 -7.78 -10.43 4.87
CA THR A 53 -8.12 -9.45 3.83
C THR A 53 -8.12 -10.09 2.45
N ALA A 54 -7.16 -10.98 2.15
CA ALA A 54 -7.15 -11.73 0.90
C ALA A 54 -8.43 -12.57 0.73
N GLU A 55 -8.91 -13.23 1.79
CA GLU A 55 -10.18 -13.96 1.77
C GLU A 55 -11.38 -13.06 1.47
N LYS A 56 -11.45 -11.87 2.06
CA LYS A 56 -12.52 -10.89 1.81
C LYS A 56 -12.52 -10.36 0.37
N LEU A 57 -11.34 -10.21 -0.21
CA LEU A 57 -11.14 -9.83 -1.61
C LEU A 57 -11.39 -11.01 -2.58
N ASP A 58 -11.70 -12.21 -2.05
CA ASP A 58 -11.84 -13.48 -2.76
C ASP A 58 -10.57 -13.86 -3.54
N LEU A 59 -9.42 -13.59 -2.93
CA LEU A 59 -8.08 -13.89 -3.42
C LEU A 59 -7.55 -15.19 -2.78
N LYS A 60 -8.37 -16.24 -2.80
CA LYS A 60 -8.11 -17.52 -2.10
C LYS A 60 -6.99 -18.37 -2.71
N LYS A 61 -6.58 -18.07 -3.95
CA LYS A 61 -5.52 -18.81 -4.64
C LYS A 61 -4.17 -18.13 -4.41
N PRO A 62 -3.11 -18.89 -4.09
CA PRO A 62 -1.77 -18.32 -3.99
C PRO A 62 -1.37 -17.67 -5.32
N GLY A 63 -0.83 -16.46 -5.25
CA GLY A 63 -0.32 -15.74 -6.43
C GLY A 63 -0.39 -14.22 -6.31
N VAL A 64 0.23 -13.54 -7.27
CA VAL A 64 0.11 -12.09 -7.43
C VAL A 64 -1.17 -11.80 -8.22
N VAL A 65 -1.95 -10.84 -7.74
CA VAL A 65 -3.20 -10.43 -8.39
C VAL A 65 -3.19 -8.92 -8.66
N PRO A 66 -3.79 -8.49 -9.79
CA PRO A 66 -3.95 -7.07 -10.05
C PRO A 66 -4.97 -6.49 -9.07
N VAL A 67 -4.55 -5.42 -8.39
CA VAL A 67 -5.37 -4.69 -7.43
C VAL A 67 -5.25 -3.20 -7.69
N GLU A 68 -6.29 -2.47 -7.34
CA GLU A 68 -6.25 -1.02 -7.23
C GLU A 68 -6.20 -0.63 -5.75
N VAL A 69 -5.30 0.28 -5.40
CA VAL A 69 -5.13 0.78 -4.03
C VAL A 69 -5.48 2.26 -4.01
N LYS A 70 -6.49 2.60 -3.22
CA LYS A 70 -6.96 3.97 -3.03
C LYS A 70 -6.74 4.41 -1.58
N PRO A 71 -5.79 5.33 -1.32
CA PRO A 71 -5.65 5.92 0.01
C PRO A 71 -6.93 6.66 0.41
N LEU A 72 -7.45 6.37 1.60
CA LEU A 72 -8.62 7.03 2.17
C LEU A 72 -8.20 8.10 3.19
N ILE A 73 -7.23 7.75 4.03
CA ILE A 73 -6.64 8.64 5.03
C ILE A 73 -5.14 8.43 4.94
N VAL A 74 -4.40 9.49 4.60
CA VAL A 74 -2.94 9.48 4.64
C VAL A 74 -2.54 10.36 5.82
N PRO A 75 -1.83 9.83 6.83
CA PRO A 75 -1.31 10.67 7.90
C PRO A 75 -0.40 11.72 7.28
N GLN A 76 -0.68 13.00 7.55
CA GLN A 76 0.18 14.10 7.10
C GLN A 76 1.58 13.84 7.66
N GLN A 77 2.53 13.55 6.78
CA GLN A 77 3.94 13.44 7.14
C GLN A 77 4.42 14.85 7.52
N HIS A 78 4.22 15.27 8.77
CA HIS A 78 4.89 16.46 9.28
C HIS A 78 6.33 16.07 9.63
N GLY A 79 7.27 16.52 8.79
CA GLY A 79 8.71 16.34 8.96
C GLY A 79 9.44 16.28 7.62
N ASP A 80 9.73 17.45 7.07
CA ASP A 80 10.88 17.73 6.18
C ASP A 80 11.24 16.68 5.12
N ALA A 81 10.43 16.59 4.06
CA ALA A 81 11.02 16.32 2.75
C ALA A 81 11.66 17.62 2.27
N LYS A 82 12.96 17.78 2.53
CA LYS A 82 13.83 18.75 1.84
C LYS A 82 13.44 18.76 0.34
N PRO A 83 13.24 19.93 -0.29
CA PRO A 83 13.07 19.98 -1.73
C PRO A 83 14.41 19.64 -2.37
N ASP A 84 14.66 18.36 -2.62
CA ASP A 84 15.62 17.96 -3.65
C ASP A 84 14.94 18.16 -5.00
N THR A 85 14.80 19.43 -5.38
CA THR A 85 14.61 19.83 -6.78
C THR A 85 15.79 20.70 -7.14
N ALA A 86 16.76 20.02 -7.75
CA ALA A 86 17.76 20.52 -8.68
C ALA A 86 17.89 22.05 -8.79
N THR A 87 19.07 22.54 -8.39
CA THR A 87 19.72 23.68 -9.02
C THR A 87 19.42 23.69 -10.54
N PRO A 88 18.71 24.68 -11.10
CA PRO A 88 18.86 24.95 -12.51
C PRO A 88 20.25 25.56 -12.66
N ALA A 89 21.18 24.75 -13.17
CA ALA A 89 22.42 25.25 -13.69
C ALA A 89 22.08 26.35 -14.72
N THR A 90 22.65 27.53 -14.51
CA THR A 90 22.70 28.61 -15.49
C THR A 90 23.43 28.11 -16.74
N PRO A 91 22.80 28.27 -17.92
CA PRO A 91 23.45 28.97 -19.04
C PRO A 91 22.49 30.09 -19.51
N HIS A 92 22.90 31.27 -19.94
CA HIS A 92 24.09 31.74 -20.64
C HIS A 92 24.21 33.25 -20.39
#